data_AF-A0A8T3S435-F1
#
_entry.id   AF-A0A8T3S435-F1
#
_cell.length_a   1.000
_cell.length_b   1.000
_cell.length_c   1.000
_cell.angle_alpha   90.00
_cell.angle_beta   90.00
_cell.angle_gamma   90.00
#
_symmetry.space_group_name_H-M   'P 1'
#
loop_
_entity.id
_entity.type
_entity.pdbx_description
1 polymer ?
#
loop_
_entity_poly.entity_id
_entity_poly.type
_entity_poly.pdbx_seq_one_letter_code
_entity_poly.pdbx_strand_id
1 'polypeptide(L)'
;MALSLSSPFADFAAVADAVGGTRSKNAKRDLLAAHLRDLSPADLASTCAFLAGRALADQTAKLGMGWVQQSAALARASGADQEATRTAYLRHSDFGDAAGELLAAIDRPGAGLSVADVAATFAAIAAAKGSEQRIGLLENLFGRATSDEARFIGRILSRETRIGLREGLLEEAVAAAFDADLAAVRRAHMLTGEIGEAAQLARDGRLAEAALHIGRPIRFMLATPVADAPEVMRRVGDEAWIEDKYDGIRAQLHVHAEGTVSLFSRDLNEVTRSFPEIAEAAATLQTDAPLVIDGELVPWRQGSVLDFASLQTRLGRVRPSAELLAEVPVVLVAFDLLHLRGEDLLETA
;
A
#
# COMPACT_ATOMS: atom_id res chain seq x y z
N MET A 1 19.08 27.58 -3.21
CA MET A 1 18.27 26.41 -3.59
C MET A 1 17.28 26.88 -4.63
N ALA A 2 17.40 26.41 -5.88
CA ALA A 2 16.34 26.63 -6.85
C ALA A 2 15.07 25.99 -6.30
N LEU A 3 13.97 26.74 -6.23
CA LEU A 3 12.65 26.17 -6.03
C LEU A 3 12.42 25.23 -7.21
N SER A 4 12.60 23.92 -7.00
CA SER A 4 12.26 22.94 -8.01
C SER A 4 10.77 23.05 -8.23
N LEU A 5 10.37 23.55 -9.41
CA LEU A 5 8.97 23.57 -9.81
C LEU A 5 8.45 22.12 -9.83
N SER A 6 7.22 21.91 -9.38
CA SER A 6 6.61 20.58 -9.43
C SER A 6 6.38 20.17 -10.89
N SER A 7 6.60 18.89 -11.19
CA SER A 7 6.46 18.36 -12.54
C SER A 7 4.99 18.37 -12.99
N PRO A 8 4.70 18.69 -14.26
CA PRO A 8 3.36 18.55 -14.83
C PRO A 8 2.83 17.12 -14.67
N PHE A 9 1.56 16.98 -14.27
CA PHE A 9 0.90 15.67 -14.17
C PHE A 9 0.65 15.05 -15.55
N ALA A 10 0.60 15.87 -16.60
CA ALA A 10 0.62 15.40 -17.98
C ALA A 10 1.87 14.57 -18.32
N ASP A 11 3.04 14.89 -17.75
CA ASP A 11 4.27 14.10 -17.98
C ASP A 11 4.17 12.73 -17.31
N PHE A 12 3.58 12.67 -16.11
CA PHE A 12 3.26 11.41 -15.44
C PHE A 12 2.33 10.55 -16.30
N ALA A 13 1.24 11.14 -16.81
CA ALA A 13 0.27 10.45 -17.66
C ALA A 13 0.93 9.90 -18.94
N ALA A 14 1.74 10.71 -19.61
CA ALA A 14 2.46 10.31 -20.82
C ALA A 14 3.44 9.15 -20.57
N VAL A 15 4.19 9.19 -19.46
CA VAL A 15 5.11 8.11 -19.09
C VAL A 15 4.34 6.83 -18.74
N ALA A 16 3.26 6.94 -17.97
CA ALA A 16 2.42 5.81 -17.61
C ALA A 16 1.81 5.13 -18.86
N ASP A 17 1.35 5.91 -19.84
CA ASP A 17 0.88 5.40 -21.13
C ASP A 17 1.99 4.71 -21.93
N ALA A 18 3.18 5.32 -22.03
CA ALA A 18 4.31 4.72 -22.72
C ALA A 18 4.71 3.37 -22.10
N VAL A 19 4.68 3.28 -20.76
CA VAL A 19 4.92 2.04 -20.00
C VAL A 19 3.82 1.00 -20.27
N GLY A 20 2.55 1.42 -20.32
CA GLY A 20 1.43 0.54 -20.67
C GLY A 20 1.47 0.04 -22.11
N GLY A 21 1.98 0.85 -23.05
CA GLY A 21 2.06 0.56 -24.48
C GLY A 21 3.18 -0.39 -24.89
N THR A 22 4.16 -0.65 -24.02
CA THR A 22 5.27 -1.57 -24.32
C THR A 22 5.15 -2.91 -23.59
N ARG A 23 5.58 -3.99 -24.25
CA ARG A 23 5.66 -5.34 -23.66
C ARG A 23 7.06 -5.66 -23.11
N SER A 24 8.06 -4.83 -23.40
CA SER A 24 9.44 -5.04 -22.96
C SER A 24 9.63 -4.59 -21.51
N LYS A 25 9.97 -5.52 -20.62
CA LYS A 25 10.28 -5.23 -19.21
C LYS A 25 11.38 -4.17 -19.09
N ASN A 26 12.44 -4.29 -19.87
CA ASN A 26 13.55 -3.33 -19.85
C ASN A 26 13.11 -1.94 -20.33
N ALA A 27 12.30 -1.87 -21.40
CA ALA A 27 11.79 -0.58 -21.88
C ALA A 27 10.90 0.11 -20.82
N LYS A 28 10.06 -0.65 -20.10
CA LYS A 28 9.27 -0.11 -18.98
C LYS A 28 10.17 0.45 -17.88
N ARG A 29 11.18 -0.34 -17.46
CA ARG A 29 12.15 0.09 -16.45
C ARG A 29 12.84 1.39 -16.86
N ASP A 30 13.31 1.47 -18.11
CA ASP A 30 14.08 2.60 -18.59
C ASP A 30 13.23 3.88 -18.72
N LEU A 31 11.98 3.77 -19.18
CA LEU A 31 11.01 4.87 -19.21
C LEU A 31 10.74 5.42 -17.80
N LEU A 32 10.50 4.53 -16.83
CA LEU A 32 10.27 4.92 -15.44
C LEU A 32 11.53 5.54 -14.84
N ALA A 33 12.69 4.90 -15.02
CA ALA A 33 13.96 5.39 -14.47
C ALA A 33 14.32 6.79 -14.99
N ALA A 34 14.10 7.04 -16.29
CA ALA A 34 14.29 8.35 -16.89
C ALA A 34 13.37 9.40 -16.26
N HIS A 35 12.08 9.07 -16.09
CA HIS A 35 11.12 9.99 -15.48
C HIS A 35 11.45 10.30 -14.02
N LEU A 36 11.79 9.28 -13.21
CA LEU A 36 12.06 9.45 -11.78
C LEU A 36 13.30 10.31 -11.48
N ARG A 37 14.31 10.28 -12.35
CA ARG A 37 15.60 10.94 -12.13
C ARG A 37 15.50 12.46 -11.98
N ASP A 38 14.59 13.07 -12.74
CA ASP A 38 14.48 14.53 -12.84
C ASP A 38 13.46 15.13 -11.84
N LEU A 39 12.80 14.28 -11.05
CA LEU A 39 11.78 14.72 -10.10
C LEU A 39 12.39 15.40 -8.86
N SER A 40 11.65 16.39 -8.35
CA SER A 40 11.89 16.91 -7.00
C SER A 40 11.64 15.82 -5.94
N PRO A 41 12.20 15.91 -4.72
CA PRO A 41 11.96 14.90 -3.68
C PRO A 41 10.47 14.67 -3.36
N ALA A 42 9.68 15.74 -3.36
CA ALA A 42 8.24 15.68 -3.09
C ALA A 42 7.46 15.01 -4.25
N ASP A 43 7.79 15.36 -5.50
CA ASP A 43 7.19 14.71 -6.66
C ASP A 43 7.63 13.25 -6.76
N LEU A 44 8.89 12.93 -6.44
CA LEU A 44 9.42 11.56 -6.48
C LEU A 44 8.59 10.63 -5.59
N ALA A 45 8.33 11.04 -4.34
CA ALA A 45 7.52 10.25 -3.41
C ALA A 45 6.08 10.08 -3.93
N SER A 46 5.46 11.16 -4.38
CA SER A 46 4.07 11.16 -4.88
C SER A 46 3.92 10.32 -6.15
N THR A 47 4.84 10.48 -7.11
CA THR A 47 4.88 9.70 -8.36
C THR A 47 5.09 8.22 -8.07
N CYS A 48 6.00 7.85 -7.17
CA CYS A 48 6.18 6.44 -6.79
C CYS A 48 4.91 5.85 -6.15
N ALA A 49 4.21 6.61 -5.30
CA ALA A 49 2.93 6.19 -4.74
C ALA A 49 1.85 6.01 -5.84
N PHE A 50 1.73 6.97 -6.77
CA PHE A 50 0.77 6.90 -7.87
C PHE A 50 1.05 5.71 -8.79
N LEU A 51 2.31 5.46 -9.14
CA LEU A 51 2.74 4.29 -9.91
C LEU A 51 2.41 2.98 -9.20
N ALA A 52 2.54 2.94 -7.87
CA ALA A 52 2.11 1.82 -7.03
C ALA A 52 0.57 1.71 -6.85
N GLY A 53 -0.21 2.56 -7.51
CA GLY A 53 -1.68 2.57 -7.41
C GLY A 53 -2.20 3.13 -6.09
N ARG A 54 -1.43 4.00 -5.43
CA ARG A 54 -1.80 4.62 -4.16
C ARG A 54 -1.98 6.12 -4.34
N ALA A 55 -3.11 6.65 -3.88
CA ALA A 55 -3.36 8.10 -3.88
C ALA A 55 -2.55 8.87 -2.83
N LEU A 56 -2.07 8.18 -1.80
CA LEU A 56 -1.29 8.75 -0.70
C LEU A 56 0.03 8.01 -0.61
N ALA A 57 1.10 8.75 -0.28
CA ALA A 57 2.43 8.18 -0.06
C ALA A 57 2.56 7.43 1.27
N ASP A 58 1.58 7.54 2.16
CA ASP A 58 1.47 6.72 3.37
C ASP A 58 0.43 5.62 3.12
N GLN A 59 0.87 4.36 3.07
CA GLN A 59 0.04 3.18 2.82
C GLN A 59 -0.97 2.92 3.92
N THR A 60 -0.73 3.43 5.12
CA THR A 60 -1.67 3.30 6.25
C THR A 60 -2.81 4.30 6.10
N ALA A 61 -2.57 5.41 5.41
CA ALA A 61 -3.56 6.44 5.19
C ALA A 61 -4.63 6.00 4.18
N LYS A 62 -5.89 6.26 4.52
CA LYS A 62 -7.05 5.97 3.67
C LYS A 62 -7.58 7.28 3.12
N LEU A 63 -7.75 7.35 1.79
CA LEU A 63 -8.41 8.48 1.14
C LEU A 63 -9.85 8.67 1.64
N GLY A 64 -10.50 7.60 2.11
CA GLY A 64 -11.83 7.68 2.71
C GLY A 64 -12.95 7.99 1.71
N MET A 65 -12.72 7.70 0.43
CA MET A 65 -13.71 7.83 -0.64
C MET A 65 -14.08 6.48 -1.23
N GLY A 66 -15.37 6.16 -1.20
CA GLY A 66 -15.93 5.01 -1.91
C GLY A 66 -16.44 5.37 -3.30
N TRP A 67 -16.80 4.34 -4.08
CA TRP A 67 -17.32 4.44 -5.44
C TRP A 67 -18.40 5.51 -5.63
N VAL A 68 -19.36 5.59 -4.71
CA VAL A 68 -20.48 6.54 -4.78
C VAL A 68 -19.98 7.99 -4.77
N GLN A 69 -19.01 8.31 -3.91
CA GLN A 69 -18.48 9.67 -3.80
C GLN A 69 -17.58 10.02 -4.99
N GLN A 70 -16.77 9.06 -5.45
CA GLN A 70 -15.93 9.22 -6.64
C GLN A 70 -16.79 9.48 -7.90
N SER A 71 -17.84 8.68 -8.08
CA SER A 71 -18.78 8.83 -9.20
C SER A 71 -19.55 10.15 -9.14
N ALA A 72 -19.96 10.58 -7.94
CA ALA A 72 -20.65 11.86 -7.76
C ALA A 72 -19.75 13.05 -8.14
N ALA A 73 -18.47 13.03 -7.74
CA ALA A 73 -17.51 14.07 -8.09
C ALA A 73 -17.27 14.15 -9.60
N LEU A 74 -17.12 12.99 -10.26
CA LEU A 74 -16.95 12.90 -11.70
C LEU A 74 -18.18 13.38 -12.47
N ALA A 75 -19.38 12.97 -12.05
CA ALA A 75 -20.64 13.41 -12.66
C ALA A 75 -20.80 14.94 -12.58
N ARG A 76 -20.52 15.54 -11.42
CA ARG A 76 -20.56 17.01 -11.25
C ARG A 76 -19.52 17.72 -12.12
N ALA A 77 -18.28 17.21 -12.15
CA ALA A 77 -17.19 17.82 -12.92
C ALA A 77 -17.36 17.71 -14.45
N SER A 78 -18.06 16.67 -14.91
CA SER A 78 -18.36 16.42 -16.34
C SER A 78 -19.72 16.98 -16.79
N GLY A 79 -20.62 17.31 -15.85
CA GLY A 79 -22.01 17.61 -16.16
C GLY A 79 -22.82 16.38 -16.61
N ALA A 80 -22.25 15.18 -16.55
CA ALA A 80 -22.92 13.95 -16.94
C ALA A 80 -23.99 13.56 -15.91
N ASP A 81 -25.12 13.06 -16.39
CA ASP A 81 -26.12 12.46 -15.52
C ASP A 81 -25.71 11.05 -15.06
N GLN A 82 -26.54 10.46 -14.19
CA GLN A 82 -26.28 9.14 -13.63
C GLN A 82 -26.22 8.05 -14.70
N GLU A 83 -27.02 8.13 -15.75
CA GLU A 83 -27.08 7.10 -16.78
C GLU A 83 -25.88 7.19 -17.73
N ALA A 84 -25.45 8.40 -18.09
CA ALA A 84 -24.23 8.64 -18.84
C ALA A 84 -23.00 8.13 -18.08
N THR A 85 -22.91 8.43 -16.78
CA THR A 85 -21.81 7.97 -15.92
C THR A 85 -21.78 6.44 -15.83
N ARG A 86 -22.95 5.81 -15.63
CA ARG A 86 -23.09 4.34 -15.60
C ARG A 86 -22.71 3.71 -16.93
N THR A 87 -23.15 4.30 -18.04
CA THR A 87 -22.88 3.82 -19.39
C THR A 87 -21.40 3.87 -19.72
N ALA A 88 -20.72 4.98 -19.40
CA ALA A 88 -19.28 5.12 -19.59
C ALA A 88 -18.51 4.06 -18.79
N TYR A 89 -18.88 3.85 -17.52
CA TYR A 89 -18.25 2.81 -16.70
C TYR A 89 -18.47 1.41 -17.26
N LEU A 90 -19.69 1.05 -17.65
CA LEU A 90 -19.99 -0.29 -18.20
C LEU A 90 -19.25 -0.58 -19.51
N ARG A 91 -18.98 0.46 -20.31
CA ARG A 91 -18.23 0.33 -21.56
C ARG A 91 -16.78 -0.08 -21.33
N HIS A 92 -16.13 0.53 -20.35
CA HIS A 92 -14.70 0.34 -20.10
C HIS A 92 -14.38 -0.67 -18.99
N SER A 93 -15.31 -0.86 -18.06
CA SER A 93 -15.05 -1.54 -16.78
C SER A 93 -13.78 -1.00 -16.09
N ASP A 94 -13.55 0.31 -16.24
CA ASP A 94 -12.43 1.08 -15.69
C ASP A 94 -12.95 2.45 -15.28
N PHE A 95 -12.70 2.86 -14.04
CA PHE A 95 -13.10 4.19 -13.59
C PHE A 95 -12.29 5.29 -14.29
N GLY A 96 -11.01 5.03 -14.58
CA GLY A 96 -10.15 5.97 -15.29
C GLY A 96 -10.61 6.23 -16.72
N ASP A 97 -10.76 5.19 -17.53
CA ASP A 97 -11.20 5.36 -18.93
C ASP A 97 -12.60 5.98 -19.01
N ALA A 98 -13.50 5.67 -18.06
CA ALA A 98 -14.78 6.35 -17.93
C ALA A 98 -14.62 7.84 -17.60
N ALA A 99 -13.72 8.19 -16.68
CA ALA A 99 -13.42 9.60 -16.37
C ALA A 99 -12.85 10.35 -17.57
N GLY A 100 -11.95 9.72 -18.31
CA GLY A 100 -11.38 10.27 -19.55
C GLY A 100 -12.44 10.48 -20.63
N GLU A 101 -13.35 9.52 -20.87
CA GLU A 101 -14.44 9.65 -21.83
C GLU A 101 -15.37 10.83 -21.48
N LEU A 102 -15.82 10.90 -20.23
CA LEU A 102 -16.77 11.94 -19.79
C LEU A 102 -16.15 13.34 -19.86
N LEU A 103 -14.85 13.47 -19.57
CA LEU A 103 -14.15 14.75 -19.66
C LEU A 103 -13.71 15.12 -21.08
N ALA A 104 -13.53 14.15 -21.96
CA ALA A 104 -13.32 14.42 -23.38
C ALA A 104 -14.59 15.02 -24.04
N ALA A 105 -15.78 14.62 -23.59
CA ALA A 105 -17.06 15.06 -24.17
C ALA A 105 -17.38 16.55 -23.96
N ILE A 106 -16.76 17.20 -22.95
CA ILE A 106 -16.98 18.62 -22.63
C ILE A 106 -15.98 19.57 -23.29
N ASP A 107 -14.98 19.05 -24.02
CA ASP A 107 -13.96 19.79 -24.79
C ASP A 107 -13.41 21.04 -24.07
N ARG A 108 -12.83 20.82 -22.89
CA ARG A 108 -12.20 21.90 -22.09
C ARG A 108 -10.67 21.77 -22.06
N PRO A 109 -9.92 22.87 -22.22
CA PRO A 109 -8.49 22.85 -21.97
C PRO A 109 -8.24 22.63 -20.47
N GLY A 110 -7.32 21.72 -20.14
CA GLY A 110 -6.88 21.54 -18.76
C GLY A 110 -6.18 22.78 -18.22
N ALA A 111 -6.16 22.93 -16.90
CA ALA A 111 -5.54 24.07 -16.22
C ALA A 111 -4.03 23.88 -15.92
N GLY A 112 -3.42 22.79 -16.45
CA GLY A 112 -2.03 22.43 -16.17
C GLY A 112 -1.84 21.95 -14.73
N LEU A 113 -2.29 20.73 -14.42
CA LEU A 113 -2.08 20.14 -13.11
C LEU A 113 -0.61 19.75 -12.94
N SER A 114 -0.06 19.94 -11.75
CA SER A 114 1.21 19.36 -11.34
C SER A 114 1.00 18.09 -10.50
N VAL A 115 2.05 17.27 -10.35
CA VAL A 115 2.06 16.14 -9.42
C VAL A 115 1.72 16.60 -8.01
N ALA A 116 2.25 17.76 -7.57
CA ALA A 116 1.96 18.34 -6.28
C ALA A 116 0.48 18.76 -6.12
N ASP A 117 -0.17 19.29 -7.16
CA ASP A 117 -1.61 19.63 -7.11
C ASP A 117 -2.47 18.39 -6.81
N VAL A 118 -2.19 17.29 -7.52
CA VAL A 118 -2.91 16.02 -7.36
C VAL A 118 -2.66 15.45 -5.97
N ALA A 119 -1.39 15.37 -5.54
CA ALA A 119 -1.01 14.87 -4.22
C ALA A 119 -1.63 15.71 -3.09
N ALA A 120 -1.59 17.04 -3.19
CA ALA A 120 -2.17 17.95 -2.21
C ALA A 120 -3.70 17.78 -2.11
N THR A 121 -4.36 17.56 -3.25
CA THR A 121 -5.81 17.32 -3.24
C THR A 121 -6.15 15.99 -2.60
N PHE A 122 -5.41 14.91 -2.91
CA PHE A 122 -5.63 13.62 -2.24
C PHE A 122 -5.39 13.71 -0.72
N ALA A 123 -4.35 14.42 -0.29
CA ALA A 123 -4.11 14.68 1.13
C ALA A 123 -5.26 15.47 1.78
N ALA A 124 -5.76 16.52 1.09
CA ALA A 124 -6.90 17.30 1.56
C ALA A 124 -8.20 16.47 1.66
N ILE A 125 -8.44 15.57 0.69
CA ILE A 125 -9.56 14.63 0.71
C ILE A 125 -9.45 13.69 1.92
N ALA A 126 -8.28 13.12 2.18
CA ALA A 126 -8.06 12.22 3.31
C ALA A 126 -8.28 12.93 4.66
N ALA A 127 -7.88 14.20 4.77
CA ALA A 127 -8.07 15.01 5.97
C ALA A 127 -9.50 15.56 6.14
N ALA A 128 -10.31 15.58 5.08
CA ALA A 128 -11.66 16.14 5.11
C ALA A 128 -12.60 15.29 5.98
N LYS A 129 -13.41 15.94 6.82
CA LYS A 129 -14.32 15.27 7.76
C LYS A 129 -15.65 14.88 7.11
N GLY A 130 -16.09 15.60 6.08
CA GLY A 130 -17.41 15.43 5.46
C GLY A 130 -17.39 14.83 4.06
N SER A 131 -18.41 14.02 3.74
CA SER A 131 -18.63 13.45 2.40
C SER A 131 -18.67 14.52 1.31
N GLU A 132 -19.45 15.59 1.54
CA GLU A 132 -19.65 16.66 0.55
C GLU A 132 -18.36 17.43 0.28
N GLN A 133 -17.55 17.68 1.32
CA GLN A 133 -16.23 18.31 1.17
C GLN A 133 -15.29 17.44 0.33
N ARG A 134 -15.26 16.12 0.57
CA ARG A 134 -14.45 15.18 -0.23
C ARG A 134 -14.88 15.17 -1.70
N ILE A 135 -16.18 15.16 -1.95
CA ILE A 135 -16.74 15.23 -3.31
C ILE A 135 -16.32 16.53 -3.99
N GLY A 136 -16.50 17.68 -3.33
CA GLY A 136 -16.15 18.99 -3.91
C GLY A 136 -14.66 19.16 -4.22
N LEU A 137 -13.77 18.62 -3.37
CA LEU A 137 -12.33 18.61 -3.63
C LEU A 137 -11.98 17.80 -4.90
N LEU A 138 -12.55 16.60 -5.02
CA LEU A 138 -12.31 15.76 -6.20
C LEU A 138 -12.97 16.32 -7.47
N GLU A 139 -14.15 16.92 -7.33
CA GLU A 139 -14.85 17.63 -8.41
C GLU A 139 -13.98 18.78 -8.95
N ASN A 140 -13.40 19.58 -8.06
CA ASN A 140 -12.50 20.67 -8.45
C ASN A 140 -11.25 20.17 -9.18
N LEU A 141 -10.66 19.06 -8.70
CA LEU A 141 -9.51 18.44 -9.35
C LEU A 141 -9.84 17.95 -10.75
N PHE A 142 -10.94 17.20 -10.92
CA PHE A 142 -11.41 16.81 -12.25
C PHE A 142 -11.72 18.02 -13.11
N GLY A 143 -12.29 19.08 -12.53
CA GLY A 143 -12.57 20.36 -13.18
C GLY A 143 -11.35 21.01 -13.85
N ARG A 144 -10.16 20.79 -13.29
CA ARG A 144 -8.87 21.30 -13.78
C ARG A 144 -8.13 20.32 -14.71
N ALA A 145 -8.48 19.03 -14.67
CA ALA A 145 -7.80 17.99 -15.42
C ALA A 145 -8.19 17.99 -16.90
N THR A 146 -7.23 17.66 -17.77
CA THR A 146 -7.48 17.15 -19.12
C THR A 146 -8.13 15.76 -19.06
N SER A 147 -8.67 15.28 -20.18
CA SER A 147 -9.23 13.92 -20.27
C SER A 147 -8.20 12.84 -19.94
N ASP A 148 -6.93 13.05 -20.31
CA ASP A 148 -5.86 12.08 -20.04
C ASP A 148 -5.43 12.09 -18.57
N GLU A 149 -5.23 13.27 -17.99
CA GLU A 149 -4.96 13.40 -16.56
C GLU A 149 -6.10 12.81 -15.72
N ALA A 150 -7.36 13.05 -16.10
CA ALA A 150 -8.52 12.49 -15.41
C ALA A 150 -8.56 10.96 -15.46
N ARG A 151 -8.13 10.36 -16.58
CA ARG A 151 -7.99 8.91 -16.69
C ARG A 151 -7.03 8.36 -15.66
N PHE A 152 -5.85 8.97 -15.51
CA PHE A 152 -4.87 8.52 -14.52
C PHE A 152 -5.27 8.84 -13.08
N ILE A 153 -5.90 9.99 -12.82
CA ILE A 153 -6.50 10.29 -11.50
C ILE A 153 -7.53 9.21 -11.14
N GLY A 154 -8.40 8.84 -12.06
CA GLY A 154 -9.38 7.77 -11.87
C GLY A 154 -8.74 6.41 -11.58
N ARG A 155 -7.67 6.05 -12.30
CA ARG A 155 -6.91 4.81 -12.08
C ARG A 155 -6.18 4.77 -10.73
N ILE A 156 -5.66 5.91 -10.27
CA ILE A 156 -5.06 6.02 -8.92
C ILE A 156 -6.14 5.86 -7.85
N LEU A 157 -7.33 6.44 -8.05
CA LEU A 157 -8.47 6.33 -7.14
C LEU A 157 -9.02 4.89 -7.03
N SER A 158 -9.03 4.15 -8.14
CA SER A 158 -9.44 2.73 -8.17
C SER A 158 -8.34 1.78 -7.70
N ARG A 159 -7.11 2.28 -7.46
CA ARG A 159 -5.91 1.51 -7.13
C ARG A 159 -5.45 0.55 -8.23
N GLU A 160 -5.86 0.83 -9.47
CA GLU A 160 -5.53 0.03 -10.65
C GLU A 160 -4.93 0.93 -11.73
N THR A 161 -3.60 1.07 -11.77
CA THR A 161 -2.93 1.89 -12.80
C THR A 161 -3.03 1.29 -14.21
N ARG A 162 -3.25 -0.02 -14.33
CA ARG A 162 -3.40 -0.78 -15.59
C ARG A 162 -2.27 -0.63 -16.62
N ILE A 163 -1.09 -0.20 -16.17
CA ILE A 163 0.12 -0.08 -17.00
C ILE A 163 0.99 -1.35 -17.01
N GLY A 164 0.52 -2.42 -16.37
CA GLY A 164 1.26 -3.68 -16.22
C GLY A 164 2.56 -3.51 -15.43
N LEU A 165 2.54 -2.63 -14.43
CA LEU A 165 3.62 -2.40 -13.49
C LEU A 165 3.45 -3.35 -12.30
N ARG A 166 4.50 -4.11 -11.99
CA ARG A 166 4.60 -4.89 -10.75
C ARG A 166 5.53 -4.14 -9.80
N GLU A 167 5.34 -4.31 -8.50
CA GLU A 167 6.16 -3.67 -7.46
C GLU A 167 7.67 -3.84 -7.73
N GLY A 168 8.12 -5.07 -8.03
CA GLY A 168 9.53 -5.34 -8.32
C GLY A 168 10.09 -4.63 -9.56
N LEU A 169 9.25 -4.25 -10.53
CA LEU A 169 9.68 -3.46 -11.68
C LEU A 169 9.85 -1.97 -11.32
N LEU A 170 9.05 -1.45 -10.38
CA LEU A 170 9.25 -0.10 -9.85
C LEU A 170 10.53 -0.02 -9.01
N GLU A 171 10.82 -1.03 -8.19
CA GLU A 171 12.11 -1.15 -7.48
C GLU A 171 13.30 -1.17 -8.46
N GLU A 172 13.20 -1.92 -9.57
CA GLU A 172 14.21 -1.93 -10.64
C GLU A 172 14.37 -0.56 -11.32
N ALA A 173 13.27 0.18 -11.50
CA ALA A 173 13.32 1.53 -12.06
C ALA A 173 13.98 2.53 -11.11
N VAL A 174 13.69 2.44 -9.80
CA VAL A 174 14.34 3.26 -8.77
C VAL A 174 15.85 3.00 -8.73
N ALA A 175 16.25 1.72 -8.71
CA ALA A 175 17.66 1.33 -8.76
C ALA A 175 18.37 1.91 -10.00
N ALA A 176 17.74 1.80 -11.18
CA ALA A 176 18.28 2.34 -12.43
C ALA A 176 18.26 3.88 -12.52
N ALA A 177 17.32 4.56 -11.86
CA ALA A 177 17.21 6.02 -11.86
C ALA A 177 18.40 6.67 -11.14
N PHE A 178 18.79 6.07 -10.01
CA PHE A 178 19.74 6.63 -9.04
C PHE A 178 21.05 5.84 -8.91
N ASP A 179 21.33 4.92 -9.85
CA ASP A 179 22.54 4.07 -9.86
C ASP A 179 22.77 3.34 -8.52
N ALA A 180 21.68 2.79 -7.97
CA ALA A 180 21.68 2.12 -6.67
C ALA A 180 21.62 0.59 -6.82
N ASP A 181 22.15 -0.13 -5.83
CA ASP A 181 22.02 -1.58 -5.78
C ASP A 181 20.54 -1.99 -5.58
N LEU A 182 20.07 -2.91 -6.44
CA LEU A 182 18.67 -3.34 -6.43
C LEU A 182 18.29 -4.09 -5.14
N ALA A 183 19.20 -4.86 -4.55
CA ALA A 183 18.93 -5.55 -3.30
C ALA A 183 18.81 -4.55 -2.14
N ALA A 184 19.64 -3.50 -2.12
CA ALA A 184 19.53 -2.40 -1.17
C ALA A 184 18.22 -1.61 -1.33
N VAL A 185 17.78 -1.32 -2.56
CA VAL A 185 16.46 -0.69 -2.81
C VAL A 185 15.32 -1.57 -2.31
N ARG A 186 15.38 -2.88 -2.60
CA ARG A 186 14.38 -3.87 -2.13
C ARG A 186 14.34 -3.97 -0.62
N ARG A 187 15.49 -3.97 0.05
CA ARG A 187 15.60 -3.97 1.50
C ARG A 187 15.01 -2.69 2.07
N ALA A 188 15.40 -1.54 1.54
CA ALA A 188 14.86 -0.25 1.98
C ALA A 188 13.34 -0.18 1.82
N HIS A 189 12.80 -0.57 0.66
CA HIS A 189 11.36 -0.61 0.44
C HIS A 189 10.63 -1.58 1.39
N MET A 190 11.24 -2.74 1.66
CA MET A 190 10.68 -3.70 2.62
C MET A 190 10.59 -3.11 4.04
N LEU A 191 11.60 -2.37 4.48
CA LEU A 191 11.65 -1.78 5.83
C LEU A 191 10.77 -0.53 5.97
N THR A 192 10.80 0.37 4.99
CA THR A 192 10.01 1.61 5.03
C THR A 192 8.53 1.37 4.77
N GLY A 193 8.18 0.27 4.10
CA GLY A 193 6.86 -0.01 3.54
C GLY A 193 6.47 0.88 2.36
N GLU A 194 7.34 1.83 1.99
CA GLU A 194 7.05 2.89 1.04
C GLU A 194 8.13 3.03 -0.03
N ILE A 195 7.76 2.72 -1.26
CA ILE A 195 8.67 2.82 -2.41
C ILE A 195 9.10 4.28 -2.66
N GLY A 196 8.25 5.25 -2.34
CA GLY A 196 8.60 6.68 -2.45
C GLY A 196 9.71 7.08 -1.49
N GLU A 197 9.67 6.57 -0.25
CA GLU A 197 10.72 6.80 0.74
C GLU A 197 12.01 6.07 0.37
N ALA A 198 11.91 4.81 -0.08
CA ALA A 198 13.06 4.06 -0.60
C ALA A 198 13.70 4.75 -1.82
N ALA A 199 12.90 5.37 -2.69
CA ALA A 199 13.40 6.14 -3.83
C ALA A 199 14.13 7.42 -3.40
N GLN A 200 13.65 8.12 -2.37
CA GLN A 200 14.37 9.26 -1.79
C GLN A 200 15.70 8.84 -1.17
N LEU A 201 15.71 7.74 -0.40
CA LEU A 201 16.94 7.18 0.16
C LEU A 201 17.93 6.75 -0.94
N ALA A 202 17.45 6.15 -2.03
CA ALA A 202 18.28 5.81 -3.19
C ALA A 202 18.88 7.06 -3.85
N ARG A 203 18.05 8.08 -4.11
CA ARG A 203 18.45 9.37 -4.69
C ARG A 203 19.55 10.06 -3.89
N ASP A 204 19.45 10.00 -2.57
CA ASP A 204 20.37 10.68 -1.68
C ASP A 204 21.58 9.81 -1.29
N GLY A 205 21.67 8.56 -1.77
CA GLY A 205 22.77 7.63 -1.45
C GLY A 205 22.73 7.08 -0.02
N ARG A 206 21.55 7.04 0.60
CA ARG A 206 21.31 6.78 2.03
C ARG A 206 20.49 5.51 2.28
N LEU A 207 20.49 4.54 1.36
CA LEU A 207 19.72 3.30 1.49
C LEU A 207 20.05 2.49 2.78
N ALA A 208 21.27 2.62 3.30
CA ALA A 208 21.68 1.99 4.55
C ALA A 208 20.97 2.56 5.79
N GLU A 209 20.37 3.74 5.69
CA GLU A 209 19.62 4.38 6.78
C GLU A 209 18.14 3.92 6.84
N ALA A 210 17.70 3.09 5.90
CA ALA A 210 16.35 2.53 5.93
C ALA A 210 16.16 1.67 7.19
N ALA A 211 15.12 1.97 7.95
CA ALA A 211 14.76 1.28 9.18
C ALA A 211 13.28 0.89 9.15
N LEU A 212 12.89 -0.07 9.98
CA LEU A 212 11.49 -0.43 10.16
C LEU A 212 10.71 0.74 10.79
N HIS A 213 9.52 1.02 10.26
CA HIS A 213 8.59 1.99 10.86
C HIS A 213 7.44 1.27 11.57
N ILE A 214 7.27 1.55 12.86
CA ILE A 214 6.14 1.00 13.62
C ILE A 214 4.82 1.49 13.02
N GLY A 215 3.86 0.57 12.83
CA GLY A 215 2.61 0.84 12.12
C GLY A 215 2.69 0.70 10.60
N ARG A 216 3.88 0.42 10.02
CA ARG A 216 4.02 0.03 8.61
C ARG A 216 4.49 -1.42 8.55
N PRO A 217 3.67 -2.36 8.06
CA PRO A 217 4.07 -3.76 8.06
C PRO A 217 5.15 -4.01 7.03
N ILE A 218 6.10 -4.87 7.37
CA ILE A 218 7.13 -5.36 6.46
C ILE A 218 6.71 -6.66 5.79
N ARG A 219 7.29 -6.98 4.63
CA ARG A 219 7.00 -8.24 3.91
C ARG A 219 7.42 -9.45 4.76
N PHE A 220 6.55 -10.44 4.85
CA PHE A 220 6.79 -11.68 5.60
C PHE A 220 7.94 -12.50 5.01
N MET A 221 8.80 -13.03 5.88
CA MET A 221 9.75 -14.08 5.49
C MET A 221 8.98 -15.35 5.11
N LEU A 222 9.28 -15.91 3.93
CA LEU A 222 8.59 -17.09 3.39
C LEU A 222 9.42 -18.36 3.58
N ALA A 223 8.74 -19.46 3.91
CA ALA A 223 9.36 -20.78 3.99
C ALA A 223 9.38 -21.46 2.62
N THR A 224 10.44 -22.23 2.34
CA THR A 224 10.51 -23.11 1.18
C THR A 224 10.11 -24.53 1.60
N PRO A 225 9.09 -25.15 0.97
CA PRO A 225 8.74 -26.53 1.29
C PRO A 225 9.88 -27.47 0.90
N VAL A 226 10.10 -28.49 1.73
CA VAL A 226 11.06 -29.57 1.51
C VAL A 226 10.35 -30.91 1.60
N ALA A 227 10.92 -31.95 0.98
CA ALA A 227 10.27 -33.25 0.91
C ALA A 227 10.36 -34.05 2.22
N ASP A 228 11.48 -33.93 2.93
CA ASP A 228 11.77 -34.72 4.12
C ASP A 228 12.73 -34.02 5.10
N ALA A 229 12.83 -34.56 6.32
CA ALA A 229 13.70 -34.03 7.37
C ALA A 229 15.20 -34.05 7.00
N PRO A 230 15.75 -35.08 6.32
CA PRO A 230 17.13 -35.02 5.82
C PRO A 230 17.40 -33.83 4.89
N GLU A 231 16.44 -33.43 4.06
CA GLU A 231 16.58 -32.22 3.23
C GLU A 231 16.66 -30.94 4.06
N VAL A 232 15.88 -30.83 5.14
CA VAL A 232 15.98 -29.69 6.08
C VAL A 232 17.41 -29.54 6.57
N MET A 233 17.99 -30.60 7.12
CA MET A 233 19.34 -30.57 7.70
C MET A 233 20.41 -30.23 6.65
N ARG A 234 20.27 -30.71 5.40
CA ARG A 234 21.18 -30.31 4.31
C ARG A 234 21.14 -28.81 3.99
N ARG A 235 20.03 -28.13 4.28
CA ARG A 235 19.85 -26.69 4.01
C ARG A 235 20.21 -25.80 5.21
N VAL A 236 19.78 -26.19 6.40
CA VAL A 236 19.93 -25.35 7.62
C VAL A 236 21.19 -25.67 8.42
N GLY A 237 21.86 -26.79 8.14
CA GLY A 237 23.04 -27.25 8.85
C GLY A 237 22.69 -28.24 9.96
N ASP A 238 23.53 -28.30 10.98
CA ASP A 238 23.46 -29.34 12.02
C ASP A 238 22.42 -29.06 13.13
N GLU A 239 21.90 -27.84 13.21
CA GLU A 239 20.94 -27.41 14.22
C GLU A 239 19.75 -26.69 13.58
N ALA A 240 18.55 -27.00 14.08
CA ALA A 240 17.30 -26.42 13.60
C ALA A 240 16.34 -26.16 14.77
N TRP A 241 15.76 -24.97 14.79
CA TRP A 241 14.60 -24.68 15.62
C TRP A 241 13.35 -25.24 14.95
N ILE A 242 12.53 -25.98 15.70
CA ILE A 242 11.33 -26.65 15.19
C ILE A 242 10.13 -26.12 15.93
N GLU A 243 9.14 -25.68 15.18
CA GLU A 243 7.88 -25.15 15.69
C GLU A 243 6.70 -25.83 14.99
N ASP A 244 5.56 -25.84 15.66
CA ASP A 244 4.32 -26.32 15.07
C ASP A 244 3.88 -25.38 13.93
N LYS A 245 3.58 -25.96 12.78
CA LYS A 245 2.96 -25.20 11.69
C LYS A 245 1.46 -25.11 11.92
N TYR A 246 1.01 -24.00 12.48
CA TYR A 246 -0.40 -23.74 12.70
C TYR A 246 -1.20 -23.54 11.39
N ASP A 247 -2.49 -23.86 11.45
CA ASP A 247 -3.47 -23.61 10.40
C ASP A 247 -4.35 -22.42 10.82
N GLY A 248 -3.90 -21.21 10.47
CA GLY A 248 -4.46 -19.96 10.94
C GLY A 248 -4.30 -18.83 9.94
N ILE A 249 -4.20 -17.60 10.43
CA ILE A 249 -3.91 -16.42 9.63
C ILE A 249 -2.64 -15.78 10.15
N ARG A 250 -1.56 -15.86 9.37
CA ARG A 250 -0.33 -15.10 9.66
C ARG A 250 -0.61 -13.61 9.79
N ALA A 251 -0.09 -13.01 10.85
CA ALA A 251 -0.26 -11.61 11.16
C ALA A 251 1.00 -11.00 11.79
N GLN A 252 1.26 -9.73 11.45
CA GLN A 252 2.29 -8.91 12.05
C GLN A 252 1.64 -7.98 13.09
N LEU A 253 2.02 -8.15 14.36
CA LEU A 253 1.56 -7.34 15.48
C LEU A 253 2.58 -6.24 15.75
N HIS A 254 2.16 -4.98 15.65
CA HIS A 254 2.96 -3.82 16.03
C HIS A 254 2.37 -3.22 17.30
N VAL A 255 3.21 -3.07 18.32
CA VAL A 255 2.90 -2.28 19.51
C VAL A 255 3.70 -0.98 19.42
N HIS A 256 2.98 0.13 19.45
CA HIS A 256 3.55 1.48 19.37
C HIS A 256 4.07 1.93 20.74
N ALA A 257 4.94 2.94 20.75
CA ALA A 257 5.55 3.45 21.99
C ALA A 257 4.51 4.02 22.97
N GLU A 258 3.41 4.58 22.46
CA GLU A 258 2.29 5.06 23.25
C GLU A 258 1.30 3.95 23.68
N GLY A 259 1.59 2.69 23.37
CA GLY A 259 0.77 1.53 23.72
C GLY A 259 -0.41 1.26 22.78
N THR A 260 -0.55 2.01 21.68
CA THR A 260 -1.51 1.65 20.63
C THR A 260 -1.02 0.39 19.90
N VAL A 261 -1.95 -0.34 19.27
CA VAL A 261 -1.67 -1.61 18.60
C VAL A 261 -2.16 -1.56 17.17
N SER A 262 -1.37 -2.08 16.25
CA SER A 262 -1.76 -2.35 14.87
C SER A 262 -1.50 -3.81 14.52
N LEU A 263 -2.46 -4.45 13.88
CA LEU A 263 -2.35 -5.83 13.44
C LEU A 263 -2.51 -5.88 11.92
N PHE A 264 -1.56 -6.48 11.22
CA PHE A 264 -1.56 -6.57 9.77
C PHE A 264 -1.64 -8.02 9.32
N SER A 265 -2.52 -8.32 8.36
CA SER A 265 -2.64 -9.67 7.80
C SER A 265 -1.47 -10.01 6.87
N ARG A 266 -1.43 -11.25 6.37
CA ARG A 266 -0.50 -11.71 5.33
C ARG A 266 -0.38 -10.77 4.13
N ASP A 267 -1.50 -10.17 3.71
CA ASP A 267 -1.56 -9.24 2.58
C ASP A 267 -1.27 -7.79 3.00
N LEU A 268 -0.69 -7.59 4.18
CA LEU A 268 -0.31 -6.30 4.78
C LEU A 268 -1.51 -5.35 5.04
N ASN A 269 -2.73 -5.88 5.02
CA ASN A 269 -3.93 -5.11 5.34
C ASN A 269 -4.08 -5.00 6.85
N GLU A 270 -4.36 -3.80 7.35
CA GLU A 270 -4.65 -3.60 8.76
C GLU A 270 -5.99 -4.28 9.15
N VAL A 271 -5.92 -5.22 10.08
CA VAL A 271 -7.02 -6.06 10.59
C VAL A 271 -7.24 -5.90 12.10
N THR A 272 -6.62 -4.90 12.75
CA THR A 272 -6.72 -4.63 14.19
C THR A 272 -8.15 -4.72 14.72
N ARG A 273 -9.11 -4.12 14.02
CA ARG A 273 -10.53 -4.05 14.43
C ARG A 273 -11.27 -5.39 14.31
N SER A 274 -10.77 -6.30 13.48
CA SER A 274 -11.31 -7.65 13.31
C SER A 274 -10.93 -8.59 14.45
N PHE A 275 -9.86 -8.27 15.17
CA PHE A 275 -9.31 -9.06 16.28
C PHE A 275 -9.06 -8.18 17.51
N PRO A 276 -10.10 -7.51 18.06
CA PRO A 276 -9.95 -6.59 19.19
C PRO A 276 -9.33 -7.27 20.41
N GLU A 277 -9.61 -8.56 20.64
CA GLU A 277 -9.05 -9.32 21.77
C GLU A 277 -7.53 -9.44 21.72
N ILE A 278 -6.93 -9.44 20.51
CA ILE A 278 -5.48 -9.48 20.33
C ILE A 278 -4.88 -8.12 20.65
N ALA A 279 -5.53 -7.04 20.21
CA ALA A 279 -5.09 -5.68 20.52
C ALA A 279 -5.19 -5.40 22.03
N GLU A 280 -6.27 -5.83 22.67
CA GLU A 280 -6.46 -5.73 24.13
C GLU A 280 -5.39 -6.52 24.89
N ALA A 281 -5.11 -7.76 24.49
CA ALA A 281 -4.08 -8.58 25.11
C ALA A 281 -2.67 -7.96 24.92
N ALA A 282 -2.34 -7.51 23.71
CA ALA A 282 -1.05 -6.89 23.41
C ALA A 282 -0.84 -5.59 24.19
N ALA A 283 -1.89 -4.79 24.42
CA ALA A 283 -1.82 -3.59 25.24
C ALA A 283 -1.45 -3.88 26.72
N THR A 284 -1.62 -5.12 27.20
CA THR A 284 -1.21 -5.52 28.56
C THR A 284 0.28 -5.85 28.69
N LEU A 285 1.01 -5.97 27.58
CA LEU A 285 2.45 -6.30 27.61
C LEU A 285 3.30 -5.19 28.26
N GLN A 286 2.72 -4.00 28.51
CA GLN A 286 3.36 -2.88 29.21
C GLN A 286 4.80 -2.62 28.73
N THR A 287 4.99 -2.66 27.41
CA THR A 287 6.31 -2.42 26.83
C THR A 287 6.58 -0.92 26.90
N ASP A 288 7.60 -0.51 27.66
CA ASP A 288 8.08 0.88 27.68
C ASP A 288 8.66 1.35 26.33
N ALA A 289 8.56 0.52 25.29
CA ALA A 289 9.17 0.72 23.98
C ALA A 289 8.41 -0.07 22.90
N PRO A 290 8.58 0.28 21.61
CA PRO A 290 7.89 -0.40 20.51
C PRO A 290 8.35 -1.84 20.31
N LEU A 291 7.46 -2.63 19.69
CA LEU A 291 7.60 -4.06 19.47
C LEU A 291 6.96 -4.46 18.13
N VAL A 292 7.60 -5.34 17.38
CA VAL A 292 6.99 -5.99 16.21
C VAL A 292 7.16 -7.50 16.30
N ILE A 293 6.04 -8.22 16.27
CA ILE A 293 5.97 -9.69 16.34
C ILE A 293 5.38 -10.23 15.05
N ASP A 294 5.94 -11.34 14.56
CA ASP A 294 5.31 -12.20 13.56
C ASP A 294 4.68 -13.41 14.25
N GLY A 295 3.46 -13.75 13.87
CA GLY A 295 2.72 -14.81 14.51
C GLY A 295 1.55 -15.32 13.69
N GLU A 296 0.93 -16.39 14.18
CA GLU A 296 -0.25 -16.98 13.57
C GLU A 296 -1.48 -16.74 14.46
N LEU A 297 -2.53 -16.13 13.90
CA LEU A 297 -3.83 -16.04 14.54
C LEU A 297 -4.54 -17.39 14.44
N VAL A 298 -4.86 -17.97 15.59
CA VAL A 298 -5.53 -19.28 15.67
C VAL A 298 -6.73 -19.23 16.61
N PRO A 299 -7.83 -19.91 16.28
CA PRO A 299 -8.95 -20.05 17.19
C PRO A 299 -8.53 -20.95 18.37
N TRP A 300 -8.82 -20.57 19.60
CA TRP A 300 -8.27 -21.22 20.79
C TRP A 300 -9.28 -21.40 21.90
N ARG A 301 -9.44 -22.63 22.39
CA ARG A 301 -10.32 -22.91 23.53
C ARG A 301 -9.73 -23.98 24.43
N GLN A 302 -9.83 -23.75 25.74
CA GLN A 302 -9.48 -24.73 26.78
C GLN A 302 -8.09 -25.37 26.61
N GLY A 303 -7.09 -24.60 26.17
CA GLY A 303 -5.72 -25.10 26.03
C GLY A 303 -5.41 -25.74 24.68
N SER A 304 -6.29 -25.62 23.69
CA SER A 304 -6.11 -26.24 22.37
C SER A 304 -6.53 -25.31 21.23
N VAL A 305 -5.84 -25.45 20.10
CA VAL A 305 -6.20 -24.82 18.82
C VAL A 305 -7.45 -25.52 18.26
N LEU A 306 -8.45 -24.74 17.86
CA LEU A 306 -9.65 -25.23 17.17
C LEU A 306 -9.39 -25.39 15.67
N ASP A 307 -10.36 -25.96 14.95
CA ASP A 307 -10.26 -26.07 13.49
C ASP A 307 -10.21 -24.69 12.79
N PHE A 308 -9.52 -24.63 11.65
CA PHE A 308 -9.45 -23.41 10.84
C PHE A 308 -10.83 -22.99 10.32
N ALA A 309 -11.76 -23.93 10.12
CA ALA A 309 -13.11 -23.63 9.66
C ALA A 309 -13.85 -22.69 10.63
N SER A 310 -13.61 -22.81 11.93
CA SER A 310 -14.13 -21.91 12.96
C SER A 310 -13.62 -20.48 12.76
N LEU A 311 -12.34 -20.31 12.45
CA LEU A 311 -11.73 -19.00 12.19
C LEU A 311 -12.32 -18.33 10.93
N GLN A 312 -12.81 -19.09 9.96
CA GLN A 312 -13.42 -18.53 8.75
C GLN A 312 -14.65 -17.65 9.07
N THR A 313 -15.38 -17.94 10.15
CA THR A 313 -16.53 -17.13 10.58
C THR A 313 -16.13 -15.71 11.01
N ARG A 314 -14.86 -15.52 11.41
CA ARG A 314 -14.26 -14.23 11.78
C ARG A 314 -13.79 -13.42 10.57
N LEU A 315 -13.45 -14.09 9.47
CA LEU A 315 -12.90 -13.45 8.27
C LEU A 315 -13.87 -12.42 7.67
N GLY A 316 -13.33 -11.26 7.26
CA GLY A 316 -14.10 -10.17 6.66
C GLY A 316 -14.97 -9.36 7.64
N ARG A 317 -15.02 -9.73 8.94
CA ARG A 317 -15.75 -8.98 9.96
C ARG A 317 -14.86 -7.86 10.51
N VAL A 318 -15.11 -6.61 10.10
CA VAL A 318 -14.35 -5.44 10.59
C VAL A 318 -14.61 -5.13 12.06
N ARG A 319 -15.78 -5.51 12.58
CA ARG A 319 -16.17 -5.37 14.00
C ARG A 319 -17.02 -6.59 14.38
N PRO A 320 -16.42 -7.69 14.86
CA PRO A 320 -17.19 -8.86 15.31
C PRO A 320 -18.10 -8.51 16.49
N SER A 321 -19.22 -9.23 16.63
CA SER A 321 -20.11 -9.09 17.80
C SER A 321 -19.48 -9.77 19.02
N ALA A 322 -19.90 -9.36 20.22
CA ALA A 322 -19.46 -10.00 21.47
C ALA A 322 -19.78 -11.51 21.49
N GLU A 323 -20.92 -11.90 20.91
CA GLU A 323 -21.31 -13.31 20.75
C GLU A 323 -20.29 -14.08 19.90
N LEU A 324 -19.90 -13.53 18.75
CA LEU A 324 -18.92 -14.17 17.85
C LEU A 324 -17.53 -14.25 18.49
N LEU A 325 -17.11 -13.22 19.24
CA LEU A 325 -15.85 -13.23 19.99
C LEU A 325 -15.83 -14.34 21.06
N ALA A 326 -16.96 -14.57 21.74
CA ALA A 326 -17.09 -15.60 22.76
C ALA A 326 -17.22 -17.02 22.16
N GLU A 327 -17.83 -17.13 20.98
CA GLU A 327 -17.97 -18.39 20.24
C GLU A 327 -16.64 -18.86 19.66
N VAL A 328 -15.91 -17.96 18.99
CA VAL A 328 -14.63 -18.21 18.33
C VAL A 328 -13.55 -17.27 18.89
N PRO A 329 -13.08 -17.50 20.12
CA PRO A 329 -11.94 -16.78 20.68
C PRO A 329 -10.66 -17.07 19.86
N VAL A 330 -9.84 -16.04 19.64
CA VAL A 330 -8.59 -16.12 18.87
C VAL A 330 -7.41 -15.71 19.75
N VAL A 331 -6.28 -16.37 19.56
CA VAL A 331 -4.98 -15.99 20.12
C VAL A 331 -3.97 -15.77 19.00
N LEU A 332 -2.90 -15.03 19.29
CA LEU A 332 -1.73 -14.91 18.43
C LEU A 332 -0.64 -15.83 18.97
N VAL A 333 -0.24 -16.84 18.20
CA VAL A 333 0.94 -17.65 18.50
C VAL A 333 2.14 -17.00 17.83
N ALA A 334 2.98 -16.32 18.61
CA ALA A 334 4.18 -15.66 18.11
C ALA A 334 5.26 -16.69 17.75
N PHE A 335 5.95 -16.47 16.64
CA PHE A 335 7.10 -17.28 16.21
C PHE A 335 8.32 -16.44 15.79
N ASP A 336 8.17 -15.12 15.62
CA ASP A 336 9.30 -14.25 15.34
C ASP A 336 9.17 -12.89 16.06
N LEU A 337 10.32 -12.29 16.34
CA LEU A 337 10.45 -10.97 16.93
C LEU A 337 11.29 -10.09 16.01
N LEU A 338 10.63 -9.18 15.31
CA LEU A 338 11.22 -8.40 14.22
C LEU A 338 11.83 -7.08 14.71
N HIS A 339 11.29 -6.53 15.80
CA HIS A 339 11.76 -5.28 16.39
C HIS A 339 11.49 -5.27 17.90
N LEU A 340 12.47 -4.80 18.68
CA LEU A 340 12.34 -4.63 20.12
C LEU A 340 13.10 -3.39 20.59
N ARG A 341 12.43 -2.48 21.30
CA ARG A 341 13.06 -1.35 22.00
C ARG A 341 13.90 -0.41 21.11
N GLY A 342 13.48 -0.23 19.85
CA GLY A 342 14.19 0.63 18.89
C GLY A 342 15.25 -0.10 18.06
N GLU A 343 15.45 -1.39 18.27
CA GLU A 343 16.40 -2.22 17.51
C GLU A 343 15.65 -3.17 16.57
N ASP A 344 16.02 -3.12 15.29
CA ASP A 344 15.56 -4.06 14.27
C ASP A 344 16.33 -5.38 14.42
N LEU A 345 15.63 -6.50 14.59
CA LEU A 345 16.20 -7.83 14.82
C LEU A 345 16.19 -8.70 13.56
N LEU A 346 16.29 -8.05 12.39
CA LEU A 346 16.14 -8.69 11.08
C LEU A 346 17.43 -9.30 10.54
N GLU A 347 18.55 -9.05 11.22
CA GLU A 347 19.87 -9.55 10.83
C GLU A 347 20.38 -10.51 11.91
N THR A 348 20.93 -11.63 11.47
CA THR A 348 21.71 -12.51 12.34
C THR A 348 23.07 -11.86 12.61
N ALA A 349 23.48 -11.83 13.89
CA ALA A 349 24.76 -11.28 14.34
C ALA A 349 25.99 -11.94 13.71
#